data_AF-A0A2S9YT75-F1
#
_entry.id   AF-A0A2S9YT75-F1
#
_cell.length_a   1.000
_cell.length_b   1.000
_cell.length_c   1.000
_cell.angle_alpha   90.00
_cell.angle_beta   90.00
_cell.angle_gamma   90.00
#
_symmetry.space_group_name_H-M   'P 1'
#
loop_
_entity.id
_entity.type
_entity.pdbx_description
1 polymer ?
#
loop_
_entity_poly.entity_id
_entity_poly.type
_entity_poly.pdbx_seq_one_letter_code
_entity_poly.pdbx_strand_id
1 'polypeptide(L)'
;MLNRLSASLLLAVLTLAACGPSAEDEVKMKEKMALESARAELMLTATDCEALEVSLTEFKSTNADRLTALDTWWVALGDGAKDKLIEAHQTEWDAQTGAMIKASACAEAIKAGF
;
A
#
# COMPACT_ATOMS: atom_id res chain seq x y z
N MET A 1 59.74 4.00 -9.93
CA MET A 1 59.08 4.26 -8.63
C MET A 1 58.46 5.64 -8.68
N LEU A 2 57.16 5.73 -9.00
CA LEU A 2 56.39 6.96 -8.83
C LEU A 2 55.22 6.61 -7.90
N ASN A 3 55.37 7.08 -6.69
CA ASN A 3 54.43 7.04 -5.60
C ASN A 3 53.34 8.09 -5.88
N ARG A 4 52.06 7.77 -5.63
CA ARG A 4 51.08 8.61 -4.91
C ARG A 4 49.63 8.47 -5.42
N LEU A 5 48.76 8.46 -4.41
CA LEU A 5 47.34 8.80 -4.38
C LEU A 5 46.38 7.65 -4.66
N SER A 6 46.25 6.81 -3.63
CA SER A 6 45.01 6.15 -3.24
C SER A 6 43.85 7.14 -3.32
N ALA A 7 43.08 7.07 -4.40
CA ALA A 7 41.75 7.68 -4.47
C ALA A 7 40.77 6.81 -3.69
N SER A 8 40.93 6.76 -2.37
CA SER A 8 39.90 6.27 -1.46
C SER A 8 38.81 7.33 -1.40
N LEU A 9 37.96 7.36 -2.44
CA LEU A 9 36.69 8.07 -2.40
C LEU A 9 35.74 7.25 -1.50
N LEU A 10 36.01 7.32 -0.19
CA LEU A 10 35.05 6.96 0.84
C LEU A 10 33.90 7.95 0.70
N LEU A 11 32.93 7.58 -0.13
CA LEU A 11 31.61 8.19 -0.17
C LEU A 11 30.90 7.77 1.12
N ALA A 12 31.36 8.31 2.25
CA ALA A 12 30.65 8.29 3.51
C ALA A 12 29.46 9.25 3.37
N VAL A 13 28.46 8.81 2.62
CA VAL A 13 27.11 9.35 2.76
C VAL A 13 26.63 8.84 4.12
N LEU A 14 27.05 9.55 5.16
CA LEU A 14 26.27 9.68 6.38
C LEU A 14 24.96 10.35 5.95
N THR A 15 24.05 9.55 5.38
CA THR A 15 22.67 9.97 5.23
C THR A 15 22.21 10.21 6.66
N LEU A 16 22.07 11.50 6.99
CA LEU A 16 21.27 11.94 8.12
C LEU A 16 20.05 11.03 8.15
N ALA A 17 19.77 10.44 9.30
CA ALA A 17 18.56 9.66 9.56
C ALA A 17 17.38 10.41 8.96
N ALA A 18 16.99 10.01 7.74
CA ALA A 18 15.91 10.65 7.02
C ALA A 18 14.69 10.23 7.81
N CYS A 19 14.15 11.17 8.59
CA CYS A 19 12.91 10.98 9.36
C CYS A 19 11.71 10.97 8.38
N GLY A 20 11.77 10.16 7.33
CA GLY A 20 10.81 10.12 6.24
C GLY A 20 10.89 8.82 5.47
N PRO A 21 9.88 8.54 4.62
CA PRO A 21 9.81 7.32 3.84
C PRO A 21 11.02 7.18 2.91
N SER A 22 11.49 5.95 2.76
CA SER A 22 12.50 5.59 1.77
C SER A 22 11.90 5.54 0.37
N ALA A 23 12.75 5.48 -0.67
CA ALA A 23 12.30 5.26 -2.03
C ALA A 23 11.59 3.90 -2.21
N GLU A 24 11.94 2.90 -1.41
CA GLU A 24 11.27 1.60 -1.40
C GLU A 24 9.86 1.70 -0.81
N ASP A 25 9.69 2.53 0.23
CA ASP A 25 8.38 2.79 0.83
C ASP A 25 7.44 3.48 -0.16
N GLU A 26 7.95 4.41 -0.98
CA GLU A 26 7.16 5.03 -2.05
C GLU A 26 6.70 4.03 -3.13
N VAL A 27 7.55 3.06 -3.48
CA VAL A 27 7.19 2.00 -4.43
C VAL A 27 6.09 1.12 -3.84
N LYS A 28 6.24 0.71 -2.58
CA LYS A 28 5.23 -0.10 -1.89
C LYS A 28 3.93 0.65 -1.66
N MET A 29 3.99 1.96 -1.38
CA MET A 29 2.80 2.79 -1.25
C MET A 29 2.02 2.86 -2.57
N LYS A 30 2.70 3.06 -3.70
CA LYS A 30 2.06 3.03 -5.03
C LYS A 30 1.41 1.69 -5.31
N GLU A 31 2.09 0.59 -4.98
CA GLU A 31 1.51 -0.75 -5.14
C GLU A 31 0.27 -0.93 -4.24
N LYS A 32 0.36 -0.50 -2.97
CA LYS A 32 -0.77 -0.52 -2.05
C LYS A 32 -1.94 0.28 -2.61
N MET A 33 -1.75 1.54 -3.01
CA MET A 33 -2.82 2.38 -3.55
C MET A 33 -3.42 1.79 -4.83
N ALA A 34 -2.63 1.16 -5.69
CA ALA A 34 -3.16 0.49 -6.88
C ALA A 34 -4.07 -0.70 -6.52
N LEU A 35 -3.68 -1.54 -5.55
CA LEU A 35 -4.49 -2.67 -5.10
C LEU A 35 -5.75 -2.20 -4.35
N GLU A 36 -5.62 -1.21 -3.47
CA GLU A 36 -6.77 -0.67 -2.73
C GLU A 36 -7.76 0.02 -3.68
N SER A 37 -7.27 0.73 -4.71
CA SER A 37 -8.13 1.34 -5.75
C SER A 37 -8.85 0.28 -6.58
N ALA A 38 -8.15 -0.81 -6.97
CA ALA A 38 -8.79 -1.91 -7.67
C ALA A 38 -9.87 -2.58 -6.80
N ARG A 39 -9.61 -2.76 -5.50
CA ARG A 39 -10.60 -3.29 -4.55
C ARG A 39 -11.79 -2.33 -4.39
N ALA A 40 -11.54 -1.03 -4.33
CA ALA A 40 -12.56 0.00 -4.24
C ALA A 40 -13.48 0.00 -5.48
N GLU A 41 -12.93 -0.19 -6.68
CA GLU A 41 -13.72 -0.28 -7.91
C GLU A 41 -14.71 -1.47 -7.87
N LEU A 42 -14.29 -2.62 -7.34
CA LEU A 42 -15.19 -3.78 -7.14
C LEU A 42 -16.37 -3.42 -6.23
N MET A 43 -16.10 -2.70 -5.14
CA MET A 43 -17.13 -2.21 -4.21
C MET A 43 -18.08 -1.19 -4.85
N LEU A 44 -17.55 -0.36 -5.75
CA LEU A 44 -18.34 0.68 -6.42
C LEU A 44 -19.18 0.15 -7.58
N THR A 45 -18.76 -0.93 -8.23
CA THR A 45 -19.40 -1.43 -9.46
C THR A 45 -20.27 -2.66 -9.27
N ALA A 46 -20.16 -3.36 -8.13
CA ALA A 46 -20.99 -4.52 -7.86
C ALA A 46 -22.50 -4.19 -7.93
N THR A 47 -23.24 -5.07 -8.60
CA THR A 47 -24.69 -4.94 -8.83
C THR A 47 -25.52 -5.32 -7.61
N ASP A 48 -24.99 -6.22 -6.79
CA ASP A 48 -25.59 -6.75 -5.58
C ASP A 48 -24.49 -7.28 -4.64
N CYS A 49 -24.91 -7.71 -3.44
CA CYS A 49 -23.97 -8.12 -2.40
C CYS A 49 -23.32 -9.49 -2.65
N GLU A 50 -23.98 -10.39 -3.39
CA GLU A 50 -23.44 -11.72 -3.72
C GLU A 50 -22.31 -11.57 -4.76
N ALA A 51 -22.55 -10.77 -5.81
CA ALA A 51 -21.54 -10.43 -6.81
C ALA A 51 -20.32 -9.72 -6.18
N LEU A 52 -20.56 -8.85 -5.18
CA LEU A 52 -19.49 -8.20 -4.44
C LEU A 52 -18.68 -9.20 -3.62
N GLU A 53 -19.33 -10.11 -2.89
CA GLU A 53 -18.68 -11.13 -2.08
C GLU A 53 -17.78 -12.03 -2.94
N VAL A 54 -18.29 -12.55 -4.05
CA VAL A 54 -17.52 -13.37 -4.99
C VAL A 54 -16.32 -12.60 -5.52
N SER A 55 -16.53 -11.35 -5.98
CA SER A 55 -15.46 -10.52 -6.55
C SER A 55 -14.37 -10.19 -5.54
N LEU A 56 -14.74 -9.85 -4.30
CA LEU A 56 -13.77 -9.57 -3.22
C LEU A 56 -13.02 -10.83 -2.78
N THR A 57 -13.69 -11.99 -2.79
CA THR A 57 -13.07 -13.29 -2.47
C THR A 57 -12.03 -13.66 -3.53
N GLU A 58 -12.39 -13.57 -4.81
CA GLU A 58 -11.46 -13.82 -5.91
C GLU A 58 -10.29 -12.83 -5.87
N PHE A 59 -10.57 -11.54 -5.72
CA PHE A 59 -9.54 -10.50 -5.62
C PHE A 59 -8.52 -10.79 -4.52
N LYS A 60 -8.98 -11.17 -3.32
CA LYS A 60 -8.11 -11.54 -2.21
C LYS A 60 -7.30 -12.79 -2.52
N SER A 61 -7.93 -13.83 -3.06
CA SER A 61 -7.25 -15.08 -3.42
C SER A 61 -6.14 -14.84 -4.45
N THR A 62 -6.42 -14.09 -5.52
CA THR A 62 -5.46 -13.75 -6.57
C THR A 62 -4.29 -12.91 -6.06
N ASN A 63 -4.52 -12.04 -5.07
CA ASN A 63 -3.51 -11.10 -4.58
C ASN A 63 -2.98 -11.44 -3.18
N ALA A 64 -3.23 -12.65 -2.67
CA ALA A 64 -2.98 -13.00 -1.27
C ALA A 64 -1.55 -12.70 -0.80
N ASP A 65 -0.55 -13.13 -1.58
CA ASP A 65 0.87 -12.93 -1.24
C ASP A 65 1.24 -11.45 -1.24
N ARG A 66 0.72 -10.68 -2.20
CA ARG A 66 1.00 -9.25 -2.35
C ARG A 66 0.37 -8.44 -1.23
N LEU A 67 -0.90 -8.72 -0.92
CA LEU A 67 -1.61 -8.10 0.19
C LEU A 67 -0.90 -8.40 1.51
N THR A 68 -0.49 -9.65 1.73
CA THR A 68 0.25 -10.05 2.94
C THR A 68 1.59 -9.32 3.07
N ALA A 69 2.35 -9.22 1.97
CA ALA A 69 3.62 -8.51 1.97
C ALA A 69 3.46 -7.01 2.24
N LEU A 70 2.44 -6.37 1.64
CA LEU A 70 2.15 -4.96 1.86
C LEU A 70 1.62 -4.68 3.26
N ASP A 71 0.79 -5.55 3.84
CA ASP A 71 0.34 -5.41 5.21
C ASP A 71 1.50 -5.56 6.20
N THR A 72 2.39 -6.53 5.96
CA THR A 72 3.61 -6.71 6.76
C THR A 72 4.50 -5.47 6.71
N TRP A 73 4.72 -4.92 5.52
CA TRP A 73 5.47 -3.67 5.34
C TRP A 73 4.80 -2.50 6.05
N TRP A 74 3.49 -2.31 5.84
CA TRP A 74 2.75 -1.19 6.40
C TRP A 74 2.77 -1.20 7.93
N VAL A 75 2.60 -2.38 8.55
CA VAL A 75 2.68 -2.53 10.01
C VAL A 75 4.08 -2.22 10.55
N ALA A 76 5.14 -2.60 9.82
CA ALA A 76 6.51 -2.34 10.21
C ALA A 76 6.93 -0.87 10.05
N LEU A 77 6.20 -0.09 9.24
CA LEU A 77 6.49 1.31 8.99
C LEU A 77 6.16 2.17 10.22
N GLY A 78 7.06 3.10 10.58
CA GLY A 78 6.80 4.06 11.64
C GLY A 78 5.71 5.07 11.27
N ASP A 79 4.95 5.54 12.25
CA ASP A 79 3.77 6.39 12.01
C ASP A 79 4.11 7.68 11.26
N GLY A 80 5.23 8.35 11.59
CA GLY A 80 5.65 9.55 10.85
C GLY A 80 6.02 9.31 9.39
N ALA A 81 6.37 8.07 8.99
CA ALA A 81 6.56 7.72 7.59
C ALA A 81 5.22 7.38 6.92
N LYS A 82 4.29 6.72 7.63
CA LYS A 82 2.91 6.51 7.15
C LYS A 82 2.22 7.83 6.85
N ASP A 83 2.29 8.80 7.77
CA ASP A 83 1.62 10.10 7.61
C ASP A 83 2.09 10.82 6.34
N LYS A 84 3.41 10.81 6.08
CA LYS A 84 3.98 11.42 4.88
C LYS A 84 3.57 10.71 3.59
N LEU A 85 3.52 9.37 3.62
CA LEU A 85 3.04 8.59 2.48
C LEU A 85 1.56 8.85 2.22
N ILE A 86 0.74 8.94 3.28
CA ILE A 86 -0.68 9.27 3.13
C ILE A 86 -0.85 10.67 2.56
N GLU A 87 -0.15 11.67 3.10
CA GLU A 87 -0.18 13.05 2.60
C GLU A 87 0.20 13.10 1.10
N ALA A 88 1.22 12.36 0.69
CA ALA A 88 1.67 12.32 -0.69
C ALA A 88 0.70 11.58 -1.65
N HIS A 89 -0.13 10.67 -1.13
CA HIS A 89 -1.08 9.85 -1.90
C HIS A 89 -2.53 10.06 -1.42
N GLN A 90 -2.83 11.28 -0.95
CA GLN A 90 -4.06 11.56 -0.20
C GLN A 90 -5.33 11.37 -1.04
N THR A 91 -5.27 11.63 -2.34
CA THR A 91 -6.43 11.48 -3.22
C THR A 91 -6.85 10.01 -3.31
N GLU A 92 -5.90 9.11 -3.55
CA GLU A 92 -6.11 7.67 -3.61
C GLU A 92 -6.49 7.10 -2.24
N TRP A 93 -5.91 7.63 -1.17
CA TRP A 93 -6.22 7.25 0.19
C TRP A 93 -7.68 7.58 0.54
N ASP A 94 -8.11 8.81 0.30
CA ASP A 94 -9.45 9.28 0.65
C ASP A 94 -10.54 8.60 -0.20
N ALA A 95 -10.24 8.28 -1.46
CA ALA A 95 -11.16 7.58 -2.36
C ALA A 95 -11.60 6.20 -1.83
N GLN A 96 -10.74 5.51 -1.07
CA GLN A 96 -11.04 4.21 -0.48
C GLN A 96 -12.19 4.29 0.53
N THR A 97 -12.30 5.40 1.27
CA THR A 97 -13.35 5.59 2.28
C THR A 97 -14.74 5.57 1.66
N GLY A 98 -14.93 6.22 0.51
CA GLY A 98 -16.21 6.25 -0.19
C GLY A 98 -16.68 4.86 -0.64
N ALA A 99 -15.75 4.04 -1.15
CA ALA A 99 -16.04 2.67 -1.56
C ALA A 99 -16.42 1.77 -0.37
N MET A 100 -15.73 1.89 0.77
CA MET A 100 -16.08 1.14 1.98
C MET A 100 -17.47 1.52 2.52
N ILE A 101 -17.84 2.81 2.50
CA ILE A 101 -19.18 3.26 2.91
C ILE A 101 -20.25 2.59 2.05
N LYS A 102 -20.05 2.51 0.73
CA LYS A 102 -21.00 1.83 -0.16
C LYS A 102 -21.07 0.32 0.12
N ALA A 103 -19.92 -0.33 0.33
CA ALA A 103 -19.85 -1.75 0.65
C ALA A 103 -20.45 -2.10 2.03
N SER A 104 -20.56 -1.14 2.95
CA SER A 104 -21.09 -1.38 4.30
C SER A 104 -22.53 -1.92 4.31
N ALA A 105 -23.33 -1.58 3.29
CA ALA A 105 -24.67 -2.12 3.10
C ALA A 105 -24.69 -3.64 2.83
N CYS A 106 -23.56 -4.20 2.37
CA CYS A 106 -23.37 -5.62 2.11
C CYS A 106 -22.62 -6.35 3.24
N ALA A 107 -22.42 -5.71 4.40
CA ALA A 107 -21.57 -6.24 5.47
C ALA A 107 -21.92 -7.69 5.89
N GLU A 108 -23.18 -8.08 5.90
CA GLU A 108 -23.61 -9.43 6.28
C GLU A 108 -23.30 -10.50 5.22
N ALA A 109 -23.41 -10.16 3.93
CA ALA A 109 -23.00 -11.06 2.84
C ALA A 109 -21.47 -11.20 2.80
N ILE A 110 -20.75 -10.07 2.91
CA ILE A 110 -19.29 -10.08 2.93
C ILE A 110 -18.75 -10.90 4.13
N LYS A 111 -19.43 -10.88 5.30
CA LYS A 111 -19.08 -11.71 6.48
C LYS A 111 -19.27 -13.22 6.27
N ALA A 112 -20.19 -13.65 5.41
CA ALA A 112 -20.49 -15.07 5.20
C ALA A 112 -19.39 -15.81 4.41
N GLY A 113 -18.54 -15.08 3.69
CA GLY A 113 -17.38 -15.59 2.96
C GLY A 113 -16.03 -15.46 3.68
N PHE A 114 -16.01 -15.16 4.99
CA PHE A 114 -14.81 -15.15 5.84
C PHE A 114 -14.75 -16.34 6.80
#